data_AF-A0A1I4XJ21-F1
#
_entry.id   AF-A0A1I4XJ21-F1
#
_cell.length_a   1.000
_cell.length_b   1.000
_cell.length_c   1.000
_cell.angle_alpha   90.00
_cell.angle_beta   90.00
_cell.angle_gamma   90.00
#
_symmetry.space_group_name_H-M   'P 1'
#
loop_
_entity.id
_entity.type
_entity.pdbx_description
1 polymer ?
#
loop_
_entity_poly.entity_id
_entity_poly.type
_entity_poly.pdbx_seq_one_letter_code
_entity_poly.pdbx_strand_id
1 'polypeptide(L)'
;MNRAKKEEARKHREAREGLSEEEIRELDRKEFLENQVRALAREIHYEWFPEEYDFMMDSSSDANDRRRGINPMSEEYTHRVNARRQERGVSPLGANGMPTSNESWDIAYAEAKKRILNNS
;
A
#
# COMPACT_ATOMS: atom_id res chain seq x y z
N MET A 1 -10.99 -2.56 -26.57
CA MET A 1 -10.32 -1.69 -25.58
C MET A 1 -11.37 -1.08 -24.66
N ASN A 2 -11.28 -1.27 -23.33
CA ASN A 2 -12.28 -0.78 -22.36
C ASN A 2 -12.06 0.72 -22.03
N ARG A 3 -13.01 1.33 -21.31
CA ARG A 3 -12.96 2.78 -20.95
C ARG A 3 -11.70 3.13 -20.15
N ALA A 4 -11.31 2.29 -19.19
CA ALA A 4 -10.11 2.52 -18.36
C ALA A 4 -8.83 2.60 -19.21
N LYS A 5 -8.63 1.65 -20.14
CA LYS A 5 -7.47 1.64 -21.04
C LYS A 5 -7.45 2.87 -21.97
N LYS A 6 -8.62 3.40 -22.36
CA LYS A 6 -8.71 4.64 -23.16
C LYS A 6 -8.27 5.86 -22.35
N GLU A 7 -8.69 5.96 -21.10
CA GLU A 7 -8.27 7.04 -20.21
C GLU A 7 -6.79 6.98 -19.89
N GLU A 8 -6.25 5.79 -19.65
CA GLU A 8 -4.82 5.59 -19.40
C GLU A 8 -3.98 6.01 -20.61
N ALA A 9 -4.34 5.56 -21.81
CA ALA A 9 -3.67 5.96 -23.05
C ALA A 9 -3.79 7.47 -23.33
N ARG A 10 -4.90 8.10 -22.95
CA ARG A 10 -5.08 9.55 -23.06
C ARG A 10 -4.13 10.28 -22.12
N LYS A 11 -4.13 9.95 -20.82
CA LYS A 11 -3.22 10.55 -19.83
C LYS A 11 -1.75 10.36 -20.20
N HIS A 12 -1.39 9.17 -20.70
CA HIS A 12 -0.03 8.88 -21.14
C HIS A 12 0.41 9.78 -22.31
N ARG A 13 -0.47 10.03 -23.29
CA ARG A 13 -0.20 10.95 -24.40
C ARG A 13 -0.10 12.40 -23.93
N GLU A 14 -1.06 12.85 -23.11
CA GLU A 14 -1.08 14.20 -22.56
C GLU A 14 0.19 14.50 -21.73
N ALA A 15 0.68 13.55 -20.94
CA ALA A 15 1.89 13.71 -20.14
C ALA A 15 3.18 13.85 -20.97
N ARG A 16 3.15 13.48 -22.26
CA ARG A 16 4.30 13.48 -23.17
C ARG A 16 4.16 14.53 -24.28
N GLU A 17 3.03 15.21 -24.35
CA GLU A 17 2.75 16.22 -25.34
C GLU A 17 3.64 17.45 -25.09
N GLY A 18 4.39 17.88 -26.11
CA GLY A 18 5.27 19.03 -26.03
C GLY A 18 6.61 18.80 -25.32
N LEU A 19 6.87 17.59 -24.81
CA LEU A 19 8.18 17.21 -24.26
C LEU A 19 9.16 16.84 -25.37
N SER A 20 10.43 17.17 -25.17
CA SER A 20 11.54 16.67 -25.98
C SER A 20 11.76 15.16 -25.78
N GLU A 21 12.48 14.51 -26.69
CA GLU A 21 12.82 13.10 -26.55
C GLU A 21 13.58 12.79 -25.25
N GLU A 22 14.45 13.70 -24.82
CA GLU A 22 15.24 13.56 -23.59
C GLU A 22 14.35 13.64 -22.35
N GLU A 23 13.40 14.58 -22.33
CA GLU A 23 12.42 14.70 -21.25
C GLU A 23 11.48 13.49 -21.18
N ILE A 24 11.06 12.95 -22.33
CA ILE A 24 10.26 11.73 -22.38
C ILE A 24 11.05 10.55 -21.82
N ARG A 25 12.33 10.38 -22.20
CA ARG A 25 13.18 9.29 -21.68
C ARG A 25 13.38 9.40 -20.16
N GLU A 26 13.60 10.60 -19.64
CA GLU A 26 13.74 10.81 -18.20
C GLU A 26 12.43 10.60 -17.45
N LEU A 27 11.28 10.97 -18.04
CA LEU A 27 9.97 10.66 -17.49
C LEU A 27 9.74 9.14 -17.43
N ASP A 28 9.98 8.43 -18.52
CA ASP A 28 9.81 6.98 -18.60
C ASP A 28 10.73 6.27 -17.58
N ARG A 29 11.97 6.74 -17.41
CA ARG A 29 12.90 6.22 -16.39
C ARG A 29 12.34 6.41 -14.97
N LYS A 30 11.82 7.59 -14.65
CA LYS A 30 11.23 7.90 -13.34
C LYS A 30 9.98 7.06 -13.08
N GLU A 31 9.08 6.96 -14.06
CA GLU A 31 7.89 6.12 -13.96
C GLU A 31 8.25 4.64 -13.77
N PHE A 32 9.27 4.15 -14.48
CA PHE A 32 9.77 2.78 -14.32
C PHE A 32 10.30 2.52 -12.91
N LEU A 33 11.14 3.41 -12.36
CA LEU A 33 11.65 3.30 -10.99
C LEU A 33 10.51 3.37 -9.96
N GLU A 34 9.59 4.32 -10.13
CA GLU A 34 8.44 4.48 -9.23
C GLU A 34 7.55 3.23 -9.23
N ASN A 35 7.33 2.61 -10.40
CA ASN A 35 6.56 1.38 -10.50
C ASN A 35 7.25 0.20 -9.79
N GLN A 36 8.58 0.10 -9.87
CA GLN A 36 9.35 -0.91 -9.12
C GLN A 36 9.25 -0.69 -7.61
N VAL A 37 9.39 0.56 -7.15
CA VAL A 37 9.23 0.91 -5.73
C VAL A 37 7.82 0.53 -5.25
N ARG A 38 6.77 0.89 -6.01
CA ARG A 38 5.39 0.54 -5.66
C ARG A 38 5.13 -0.96 -5.67
N ALA A 39 5.75 -1.71 -6.57
CA ALA A 39 5.62 -3.17 -6.58
C ALA A 39 6.21 -3.78 -5.31
N LEU A 40 7.46 -3.44 -5.00
CA LEU A 40 8.13 -3.94 -3.80
C LEU A 40 7.47 -3.46 -2.50
N ALA A 41 6.97 -2.22 -2.46
CA ALA A 41 6.24 -1.68 -1.30
C ALA A 41 5.01 -2.52 -0.97
N ARG A 42 4.27 -3.00 -1.98
CA ARG A 42 3.11 -3.87 -1.76
C ARG A 42 3.50 -5.22 -1.15
N GLU A 43 4.60 -5.80 -1.63
CA GLU A 43 5.13 -7.06 -1.09
C GLU A 43 5.56 -6.91 0.37
N ILE A 44 6.33 -5.86 0.66
CA ILE A 44 6.76 -5.54 2.03
C ILE A 44 5.57 -5.25 2.93
N HIS A 45 4.57 -4.50 2.46
CA HIS A 45 3.38 -4.19 3.24
C HIS A 45 2.60 -5.45 3.62
N TYR A 46 2.41 -6.35 2.65
CA TYR A 46 1.75 -7.63 2.88
C TYR A 46 2.53 -8.51 3.88
N GLU A 47 3.87 -8.52 3.80
CA GLU A 47 4.72 -9.30 4.70
C GLU A 47 4.75 -8.72 6.12
N TRP A 48 4.86 -7.40 6.27
CA TRP A 48 5.06 -6.74 7.55
C TRP A 48 3.76 -6.44 8.30
N PHE A 49 2.68 -6.17 7.55
CA PHE A 49 1.36 -5.82 8.07
C PHE A 49 0.26 -6.71 7.47
N PRO A 50 0.38 -8.06 7.57
CA PRO A 50 -0.60 -8.98 7.00
C PRO A 50 -2.00 -8.78 7.60
N GLU A 51 -2.09 -8.30 8.84
CA GLU A 51 -3.34 -8.07 9.55
C GLU A 51 -4.24 -7.03 8.89
N GLU A 52 -3.67 -6.12 8.08
CA GLU A 52 -4.45 -5.12 7.35
C GLU A 52 -5.30 -5.72 6.22
N TYR A 53 -5.07 -6.99 5.89
CA TYR A 53 -5.80 -7.73 4.86
C TYR A 53 -6.76 -8.77 5.45
N ASP A 54 -6.77 -8.97 6.77
CA ASP A 54 -7.61 -9.99 7.42
C ASP A 54 -9.11 -9.77 7.11
N PHE A 55 -9.54 -8.50 6.97
CA PHE A 55 -10.92 -8.15 6.61
C PHE A 55 -11.37 -8.71 5.26
N MET A 56 -10.44 -9.05 4.37
CA MET A 56 -10.77 -9.64 3.06
C MET A 56 -11.39 -11.03 3.20
N MET A 57 -11.16 -11.69 4.33
CA MET A 57 -11.70 -13.01 4.66
C MET A 57 -12.81 -12.93 5.72
N ASP A 58 -13.27 -11.73 6.07
CA ASP A 58 -14.36 -11.54 7.04
C ASP A 58 -15.63 -12.25 6.56
N SER A 59 -16.29 -12.92 7.50
CA SER A 59 -17.68 -13.32 7.29
C SER A 59 -18.59 -12.07 7.25
N SER A 60 -19.85 -12.26 6.85
CA SER A 60 -20.83 -11.17 6.95
C SER A 60 -21.03 -10.69 8.39
N SER A 61 -20.81 -11.56 9.39
CA SER A 61 -20.87 -11.18 10.81
C SER A 61 -19.69 -10.30 11.17
N ASP A 62 -18.47 -10.73 10.85
CA ASP A 62 -17.23 -10.01 11.19
C ASP A 62 -17.22 -8.61 10.55
N ALA A 63 -17.61 -8.52 9.29
CA ALA A 63 -17.72 -7.25 8.59
C ALA A 63 -18.75 -6.30 9.25
N ASN A 64 -19.83 -6.84 9.83
CA ASN A 64 -20.82 -6.05 10.55
C ASN A 64 -20.31 -5.61 11.93
N ASP A 65 -19.55 -6.45 12.62
CA ASP A 65 -18.92 -6.09 13.90
C ASP A 65 -17.91 -4.96 13.71
N ARG A 66 -17.06 -5.03 12.67
CA ARG A 66 -16.14 -3.92 12.33
C ARG A 66 -16.86 -2.61 12.07
N ARG A 67 -17.98 -2.64 11.34
CA ARG A 67 -18.82 -1.45 11.09
C ARG A 67 -19.40 -0.84 12.38
N ARG A 68 -19.59 -1.66 13.41
CA ARG A 68 -20.05 -1.23 14.74
C ARG A 68 -18.91 -0.80 15.66
N GLY A 69 -17.67 -0.81 15.19
CA GLY A 69 -16.50 -0.49 16.01
C GLY A 69 -16.01 -1.65 16.88
N ILE A 70 -16.42 -2.88 16.57
CA ILE A 70 -16.06 -4.10 17.31
C ILE A 70 -15.03 -4.86 16.48
N ASN A 71 -13.90 -5.20 17.08
CA ASN A 71 -12.87 -6.01 16.45
C ASN A 71 -13.27 -7.50 16.52
N PRO A 72 -13.49 -8.20 15.39
CA PRO A 72 -13.82 -9.62 15.38
C PRO A 72 -12.60 -10.51 15.69
N MET A 73 -11.39 -9.96 15.68
CA MET A 73 -10.17 -10.71 15.97
C MET A 73 -10.01 -10.95 17.47
N SER A 74 -9.36 -12.06 17.84
CA SER A 74 -9.09 -12.35 19.25
C SER A 74 -8.19 -11.30 19.90
N GLU A 75 -8.34 -11.12 21.21
CA GLU A 75 -7.50 -10.20 21.99
C GLU A 75 -6.02 -10.58 21.90
N GLU A 76 -5.69 -11.87 21.99
CA GLU A 76 -4.32 -12.38 21.88
C GLU A 76 -3.70 -12.03 20.51
N TYR A 77 -4.45 -12.24 19.42
CA TYR A 77 -3.98 -11.90 18.08
C TYR A 77 -3.77 -10.38 17.96
N THR A 78 -4.75 -9.60 18.42
CA THR A 78 -4.73 -8.14 18.38
C THR A 78 -3.53 -7.57 19.17
N HIS A 79 -3.22 -8.13 20.33
CA HIS A 79 -2.04 -7.73 21.12
C HIS A 79 -0.74 -8.04 20.38
N ARG A 80 -0.62 -9.24 19.79
CA ARG A 80 0.58 -9.63 19.04
C ARG A 80 0.82 -8.73 17.82
N VAL A 81 -0.22 -8.41 17.06
CA VAL A 81 -0.07 -7.52 15.89
C VAL A 81 0.22 -6.08 16.32
N ASN A 82 -0.42 -5.57 17.37
CA ASN A 82 -0.14 -4.23 17.88
C ASN A 82 1.28 -4.08 18.41
N ALA A 83 1.83 -5.11 19.06
CA ALA A 83 3.24 -5.14 19.45
C ALA A 83 4.16 -5.05 18.22
N ARG A 84 3.91 -5.84 17.17
CA ARG A 84 4.66 -5.79 15.91
C ARG A 84 4.59 -4.42 15.22
N ARG A 85 3.40 -3.79 15.23
CA ARG A 85 3.18 -2.43 14.69
C ARG A 85 4.00 -1.41 15.46
N GLN A 86 3.96 -1.47 16.79
CA GLN A 86 4.71 -0.56 17.67
C GLN A 86 6.22 -0.69 17.49
N GLU A 87 6.76 -1.91 17.38
CA GLU A 87 8.18 -2.16 17.09
C GLU A 87 8.65 -1.49 15.79
N ARG A 88 7.73 -1.30 14.83
CA ARG A 88 7.98 -0.65 13.54
C ARG A 88 7.65 0.84 13.55
N GLY A 89 7.19 1.40 14.66
CA GLY A 89 6.78 2.81 14.75
C GLY A 89 5.43 3.10 14.10
N VAL A 90 4.56 2.09 13.97
CA VAL A 90 3.19 2.22 13.44
C VAL A 90 2.18 2.22 14.57
N SER A 91 1.15 3.06 14.45
CA SER A 91 0.05 3.12 15.40
C SER A 91 -0.67 1.76 15.56
N PRO A 92 -1.13 1.39 16.77
CA PRO A 92 -1.99 0.23 16.98
C PRO A 92 -3.26 0.26 16.12
N LEU A 93 -3.87 -0.91 15.92
CA LEU A 93 -5.18 -1.02 15.29
C LEU A 93 -6.25 -0.29 16.11
N GLY A 94 -7.25 0.24 15.42
CA GLY A 94 -8.44 0.85 16.03
C GLY A 94 -9.36 -0.19 16.68
N ALA A 95 -10.42 0.29 17.33
CA ALA A 95 -11.39 -0.56 18.02
C ALA A 95 -12.10 -1.59 17.13
N ASN A 96 -12.16 -1.33 15.81
CA ASN A 96 -12.69 -2.25 14.80
C ASN A 96 -11.62 -3.19 14.20
N GLY A 97 -10.40 -3.18 14.73
CA GLY A 97 -9.30 -3.97 14.20
C GLY A 97 -8.76 -3.49 12.85
N MET A 98 -9.04 -2.25 12.46
CA MET A 98 -8.53 -1.65 11.21
C MET A 98 -7.41 -0.64 11.49
N PRO A 99 -6.53 -0.36 10.52
CA PRO A 99 -5.55 0.72 10.61
C PRO A 99 -6.21 2.09 10.82
N THR A 100 -5.58 2.93 11.62
CA THR A 100 -6.05 4.31 11.89
C THR A 100 -5.30 5.37 11.09
N SER A 101 -4.27 4.99 10.35
CA SER A 101 -3.34 5.85 9.62
C SER A 101 -2.78 5.11 8.39
N ASN A 102 -2.01 5.83 7.56
CA ASN A 102 -1.29 5.27 6.42
C ASN A 102 0.17 4.91 6.75
N GLU A 103 0.54 4.92 8.03
CA GLU A 103 1.93 4.79 8.49
C GLU A 103 2.58 3.45 8.08
N SER A 104 1.80 2.36 8.10
CA SER A 104 2.22 1.03 7.65
C SER A 104 2.66 1.05 6.19
N TRP A 105 1.86 1.68 5.32
CA TRP A 105 2.19 1.88 3.92
C TRP A 105 3.41 2.78 3.73
N ASP A 106 3.50 3.89 4.47
CA ASP A 106 4.60 4.83 4.35
C ASP A 106 5.94 4.18 4.72
N ILE A 107 5.95 3.34 5.77
CA ILE A 107 7.12 2.54 6.17
C ILE A 107 7.47 1.50 5.10
N ALA A 108 6.49 0.77 4.57
CA ALA A 108 6.73 -0.22 3.52
C ALA A 108 7.29 0.44 2.24
N TYR A 109 6.75 1.60 1.86
CA TYR A 109 7.21 2.36 0.71
C TYR A 109 8.61 2.95 0.92
N ALA A 110 8.91 3.48 2.11
CA ALA A 110 10.24 3.98 2.44
C ALA A 110 11.30 2.87 2.37
N GLU A 111 10.99 1.69 2.90
CA GLU A 111 11.89 0.53 2.81
C GLU A 111 12.06 0.05 1.36
N ALA A 112 10.97 -0.03 0.59
CA ALA A 112 11.04 -0.40 -0.83
C ALA A 112 11.92 0.56 -1.62
N LYS A 113 11.75 1.87 -1.40
CA LYS A 113 12.56 2.91 -2.04
C LYS A 113 14.04 2.76 -1.68
N LYS A 114 14.37 2.51 -0.41
CA LYS A 114 15.73 2.25 0.04
C LYS A 114 16.34 1.03 -0.65
N ARG A 115 15.60 -0.07 -0.77
CA ARG A 115 16.08 -1.30 -1.43
C ARG A 115 16.31 -1.12 -2.92
N ILE A 116 15.39 -0.46 -3.63
CA ILE A 116 15.54 -0.18 -5.06
C ILE A 116 16.73 0.76 -5.30
N LEU A 117 16.86 1.84 -4.52
CA LEU A 117 17.97 2.78 -4.67
C LEU A 117 19.34 2.16 -4.33
N ASN A 118 19.41 1.25 -3.35
CA ASN A 118 20.66 0.57 -3.01
C ASN A 118 21.04 -0.52 -4.03
N ASN A 119 20.09 -0.99 -4.84
CA ASN A 119 20.28 -2.01 -5.87
C ASN A 119 20.34 -1.44 -7.30
N SER A 120 20.21 -0.12 -7.46
CA SER A 120 20.29 0.60 -8.75
C SER A 120 21.67 1.19 -8.97
#